data_AF-A0A956E7C4-F1
#
_entry.id   AF-A0A956E7C4-F1
#
_cell.length_a   1.000
_cell.length_b   1.000
_cell.length_c   1.000
_cell.angle_alpha   90.00
_cell.angle_beta   90.00
_cell.angle_gamma   90.00
#
_symmetry.space_group_name_H-M   'P 1'
#
loop_
_entity.id
_entity.type
_entity.pdbx_description
1 polymer ?
#
loop_
_entity_poly.entity_id
_entity_poly.type
_entity_poly.pdbx_seq_one_letter_code
_entity_poly.pdbx_strand_id
1 'polypeptide(L)'
;MHPSSWPYSLVPGAVLFVLVTFGGWLAIGVVQPWAAAWAGPESGWLAELGAGVASWLLASLALAVCVLVALILAPPLSSPALEQLVAIQERELGAPPRAPIGFLAEIWHGLKAQAVAACFIAPVLLLLWLISLFVAPASVVTTPLSFFVTGLGLAWNLFDYPLTLRGVGMRARLAFVWRHKASTVGFGLAFALLFWVPCFNVLLLPVGVIAATEVVWRLLASDPLGTNWLPGVAERTDSADANPQAPAQL
;
A
#
# COMPACT_ATOMS: atom_id res chain seq x y z
N MET A 1 -4.87 -13.76 -14.68
CA MET A 1 -4.00 -14.23 -13.59
C MET A 1 -3.55 -15.65 -13.87
N HIS A 2 -2.26 -15.88 -14.02
CA HIS A 2 -1.70 -17.23 -14.14
C HIS A 2 -1.80 -17.99 -12.80
N PRO A 3 -1.97 -19.33 -12.79
CA PRO A 3 -2.07 -20.13 -11.56
C PRO A 3 -0.88 -19.96 -10.60
N SER A 4 0.31 -19.64 -11.13
CA SER A 4 1.54 -19.42 -10.37
C SER A 4 1.55 -18.13 -9.53
N SER A 5 0.66 -17.17 -9.82
CA SER A 5 0.59 -15.87 -9.11
C SER A 5 -0.33 -15.87 -7.87
N TRP A 6 -1.15 -16.92 -7.72
CA TRP A 6 -2.09 -17.08 -6.61
C TRP A 6 -1.45 -17.13 -5.21
N PRO A 7 -0.36 -17.90 -4.98
CA PRO A 7 0.23 -17.97 -3.65
C PRO A 7 0.80 -16.63 -3.18
N TYR A 8 1.42 -15.86 -4.09
CA TYR A 8 1.98 -14.54 -3.77
C TYR A 8 0.91 -13.49 -3.47
N SER A 9 -0.26 -13.62 -4.11
CA SER A 9 -1.38 -12.70 -3.89
C SER A 9 -1.97 -12.81 -2.48
N LEU A 10 -1.85 -13.96 -1.83
CA LEU A 10 -2.34 -14.17 -0.46
C LEU A 10 -1.38 -13.66 0.61
N VAL A 11 -0.10 -13.44 0.29
CA VAL A 11 0.93 -13.08 1.28
C VAL A 11 0.59 -11.79 2.03
N PRO A 12 0.23 -10.66 1.38
CA PRO A 12 -0.09 -9.42 2.10
C PRO A 12 -1.27 -9.58 3.06
N GLY A 13 -2.33 -10.27 2.61
CA GLY A 13 -3.49 -10.57 3.43
C GLY A 13 -3.16 -11.48 4.61
N ALA A 14 -2.35 -12.51 4.39
CA ALA A 14 -1.94 -13.45 5.42
C ALA A 14 -1.04 -12.79 6.48
N VAL A 15 -0.07 -11.97 6.05
CA VAL A 15 0.81 -11.23 6.98
C VAL A 15 -0.01 -10.28 7.85
N LEU A 16 -0.92 -9.50 7.26
CA LEU A 16 -1.80 -8.61 8.01
C LEU A 16 -2.70 -9.38 8.98
N PHE A 17 -3.29 -10.49 8.51
CA PHE A 17 -4.14 -11.35 9.34
C PHE A 17 -3.39 -11.91 10.55
N VAL A 18 -2.18 -12.42 10.36
CA VAL A 18 -1.32 -12.93 11.44
C VAL A 18 -0.97 -11.83 12.45
N LEU A 19 -0.57 -10.64 11.98
CA LEU A 19 -0.23 -9.52 12.86
C LEU A 19 -1.43 -9.03 13.69
N VAL A 20 -2.60 -8.88 13.05
CA VAL A 20 -3.82 -8.40 13.72
C VAL A 20 -4.36 -9.44 14.71
N THR A 21 -4.39 -10.72 14.32
CA THR A 21 -4.84 -11.79 15.22
C THR A 21 -3.92 -11.95 16.42
N PHE A 22 -2.60 -11.87 16.21
CA PHE A 22 -1.63 -11.86 17.29
C PHE A 22 -1.78 -10.64 18.21
N GLY A 23 -1.96 -9.45 17.63
CA GLY A 23 -2.20 -8.22 18.39
C GLY A 23 -3.50 -8.26 19.20
N GLY A 24 -4.58 -8.81 18.63
CA GLY A 24 -5.85 -9.02 19.33
C GLY A 24 -5.75 -10.04 20.45
N TRP A 25 -5.00 -11.12 20.22
CA TRP A 25 -4.70 -12.10 21.27
C TRP A 25 -3.93 -11.45 22.44
N LEU A 26 -2.94 -10.58 22.17
CA LEU A 26 -2.24 -9.82 23.22
C LEU A 26 -3.15 -8.82 23.92
N ALA A 27 -3.96 -8.06 23.17
CA ALA A 27 -4.85 -7.06 23.72
C ALA A 27 -5.90 -7.68 24.67
N ILE A 28 -6.52 -8.78 24.25
CA ILE A 28 -7.57 -9.46 25.03
C ILE A 28 -6.97 -10.37 26.09
N GLY A 29 -5.94 -11.14 25.76
CA GLY A 29 -5.37 -12.16 26.65
C GLY A 29 -4.37 -11.62 27.68
N VAL A 30 -3.78 -10.45 27.43
CA VAL A 30 -2.75 -9.87 28.31
C VAL A 30 -3.19 -8.50 28.84
N VAL A 31 -3.49 -7.55 27.95
CA VAL A 31 -3.74 -6.15 28.35
C VAL A 31 -5.06 -6.02 29.13
N GLN A 32 -6.13 -6.65 28.66
CA GLN A 32 -7.43 -6.60 29.34
C GLN A 32 -7.36 -7.16 30.78
N PRO A 33 -6.90 -8.39 31.04
CA PRO A 33 -6.84 -8.92 32.40
C PRO A 33 -5.82 -8.19 33.27
N TRP A 34 -4.69 -7.75 32.70
CA TRP A 34 -3.73 -6.91 33.43
C TRP A 34 -4.36 -5.62 33.91
N ALA A 35 -5.16 -4.94 33.08
CA ALA A 35 -5.84 -3.71 33.45
C ALA A 35 -7.00 -3.94 34.43
N ALA A 36 -7.73 -5.05 34.29
CA ALA A 36 -8.80 -5.42 35.21
C ALA A 36 -8.27 -5.72 36.62
N ALA A 37 -7.07 -6.28 36.74
CA ALA A 37 -6.43 -6.60 38.02
C ALA A 37 -6.08 -5.37 38.88
N TRP A 38 -6.16 -4.15 38.33
CA TRP A 38 -5.97 -2.91 39.10
C TRP A 38 -7.19 -2.55 39.96
N ALA A 39 -8.35 -3.14 39.67
CA ALA A 39 -9.48 -3.13 40.59
C ALA A 39 -9.15 -4.08 41.74
N GLY A 40 -8.65 -3.54 42.85
CA GLY A 40 -8.36 -4.35 44.02
C GLY A 40 -9.59 -5.17 44.48
N PRO A 41 -9.40 -6.32 45.14
CA PRO A 41 -10.49 -7.24 45.52
C PRO A 41 -11.51 -6.67 46.52
N GLU A 42 -11.23 -5.51 47.11
CA GLU A 42 -12.06 -4.83 48.13
C GLU A 42 -12.91 -3.68 47.52
N SER A 43 -12.95 -3.56 46.19
CA SER A 43 -13.62 -2.43 45.52
C SER A 43 -15.13 -2.65 45.42
N GLY A 44 -15.95 -1.65 45.74
CA GLY A 44 -17.41 -1.76 45.61
C GLY A 44 -17.86 -1.92 44.15
N TRP A 45 -19.08 -2.41 43.91
CA TRP A 45 -19.61 -2.74 42.57
C TRP A 45 -19.45 -1.64 41.49
N LEU A 46 -19.50 -0.35 41.87
CA LEU A 46 -19.24 0.77 40.97
C LEU A 46 -17.78 0.86 40.51
N ALA A 47 -16.83 0.56 41.41
CA ALA A 47 -15.41 0.55 41.11
C ALA A 47 -15.04 -0.64 40.23
N GLU A 48 -15.66 -1.80 40.45
CA GLU A 48 -15.52 -2.97 39.57
C GLU A 48 -16.05 -2.69 38.16
N LEU A 49 -17.24 -2.07 38.03
CA LEU A 49 -17.79 -1.67 36.73
C LEU A 49 -16.89 -0.64 36.03
N GLY A 50 -16.42 0.37 36.75
CA GLY A 50 -15.53 1.40 36.21
C GLY A 50 -14.21 0.82 35.71
N ALA A 51 -13.60 -0.08 36.49
CA ALA A 51 -12.37 -0.76 36.09
C ALA A 51 -12.59 -1.76 34.95
N GLY A 52 -13.74 -2.44 34.92
CA GLY A 52 -14.14 -3.29 33.80
C GLY A 52 -14.20 -2.49 32.50
N VAL A 53 -14.93 -1.37 32.50
CA VAL A 53 -15.02 -0.47 31.33
C VAL A 53 -13.64 0.08 30.95
N ALA A 54 -12.86 0.56 31.91
CA ALA A 54 -11.51 1.08 31.66
C ALA A 54 -10.57 0.01 31.07
N SER A 55 -10.67 -1.24 31.53
CA SER A 55 -9.86 -2.36 31.00
C SER A 55 -10.20 -2.66 29.54
N TRP A 56 -11.48 -2.63 29.18
CA TRP A 56 -11.93 -2.82 27.79
C TRP A 56 -11.55 -1.65 26.89
N LEU A 57 -11.62 -0.41 27.41
CA LEU A 57 -11.15 0.76 26.68
C LEU A 57 -9.63 0.67 26.43
N LEU A 58 -8.85 0.25 27.43
CA LEU A 58 -7.41 0.08 27.27
C LEU A 58 -7.06 -1.05 26.30
N ALA A 59 -7.77 -2.18 26.37
CA ALA A 59 -7.60 -3.29 25.43
C ALA A 59 -7.97 -2.87 23.99
N SER A 60 -9.02 -2.07 23.83
CA SER A 60 -9.42 -1.52 22.52
C SER A 60 -8.36 -0.56 21.98
N LEU A 61 -7.77 0.28 22.84
CA LEU A 61 -6.68 1.17 22.47
C LEU A 61 -5.41 0.39 22.09
N ALA A 62 -5.05 -0.63 22.87
CA ALA A 62 -3.93 -1.51 22.58
C ALA A 62 -4.12 -2.25 21.25
N LEU A 63 -5.33 -2.77 20.99
CA LEU A 63 -5.68 -3.36 19.71
C LEU A 63 -5.55 -2.36 18.56
N ALA A 64 -6.05 -1.13 18.72
CA ALA A 64 -5.91 -0.10 17.70
C ALA A 64 -4.44 0.22 17.39
N VAL A 65 -3.59 0.33 18.41
CA VAL A 65 -2.14 0.50 18.24
C VAL A 65 -1.51 -0.70 17.52
N CYS A 66 -1.85 -1.92 17.91
CA CYS A 66 -1.37 -3.13 17.24
C CYS A 66 -1.79 -3.17 15.76
N VAL A 67 -3.04 -2.80 15.44
CA VAL A 67 -3.52 -2.70 14.06
C VAL A 67 -2.73 -1.65 13.27
N LEU A 68 -2.46 -0.48 13.86
CA LEU A 68 -1.63 0.55 13.21
C LEU A 68 -0.21 0.04 12.93
N VAL A 69 0.42 -0.63 13.91
CA VAL A 69 1.74 -1.25 13.73
C VAL A 69 1.69 -2.34 12.64
N ALA A 70 0.65 -3.16 12.62
CA ALA A 70 0.44 -4.18 11.61
C ALA A 70 0.32 -3.58 10.21
N LEU A 71 -0.41 -2.48 10.05
CA LEU A 71 -0.56 -1.78 8.76
C LEU A 71 0.75 -1.15 8.28
N ILE A 72 1.63 -0.74 9.19
CA ILE A 72 2.96 -0.20 8.85
C ILE A 72 3.93 -1.34 8.47
N LEU A 73 3.86 -2.48 9.15
CA LEU A 73 4.78 -3.61 8.95
C LEU A 73 4.34 -4.56 7.84
N ALA A 74 3.05 -4.65 7.51
CA ALA A 74 2.56 -5.59 6.51
C ALA A 74 3.13 -5.32 5.10
N PRO A 75 3.15 -4.07 4.58
CA PRO A 75 3.75 -3.80 3.27
C PRO A 75 5.23 -4.21 3.14
N PRO A 76 6.16 -3.83 4.05
CA PRO A 76 7.56 -4.22 3.91
C PRO A 76 7.76 -5.73 4.06
N LEU A 77 7.01 -6.39 4.96
CA LEU A 77 7.04 -7.86 5.10
C LEU A 77 6.52 -8.59 3.84
N SER A 78 5.64 -7.93 3.08
CA SER A 78 5.05 -8.48 1.86
C SER A 78 5.77 -8.06 0.57
N SER A 79 6.76 -7.17 0.67
CA SER A 79 7.55 -6.66 -0.47
C SER A 79 8.06 -7.77 -1.41
N PRO A 80 8.71 -8.85 -0.94
CA PRO A 80 9.27 -9.85 -1.85
C PRO A 80 8.20 -10.62 -2.61
N ALA A 81 7.00 -10.80 -2.03
CA ALA A 81 5.89 -11.44 -2.72
C ALA A 81 5.30 -10.53 -3.81
N LEU A 82 5.13 -9.24 -3.50
CA LEU A 82 4.66 -8.24 -4.46
C LEU A 82 5.66 -8.04 -5.61
N GLU A 83 6.95 -8.12 -5.31
CA GLU A 83 8.02 -8.03 -6.29
C GLU A 83 7.94 -9.19 -7.30
N GLN A 84 7.69 -10.42 -6.84
CA GLN A 84 7.53 -11.57 -7.73
C GLN A 84 6.30 -11.44 -8.62
N LEU A 85 5.20 -10.87 -8.11
CA LEU A 85 4.03 -10.56 -8.94
C LEU A 85 4.35 -9.57 -10.07
N VAL A 86 5.08 -8.50 -9.75
CA VAL A 86 5.55 -7.54 -10.77
C VAL A 86 6.48 -8.22 -11.76
N ALA A 87 7.42 -9.05 -11.29
CA ALA A 87 8.36 -9.74 -12.17
C ALA A 87 7.67 -10.70 -13.14
N ILE A 88 6.65 -11.44 -12.68
CA ILE A 88 5.83 -12.30 -13.54
C ILE A 88 5.09 -11.45 -14.58
N GLN A 89 4.45 -10.36 -14.15
CA GLN A 89 3.70 -9.48 -15.03
C GLN A 89 4.60 -8.80 -16.07
N GLU A 90 5.78 -8.34 -15.67
CA GLU A 90 6.77 -7.73 -16.57
C GLU A 90 7.27 -8.72 -17.62
N ARG A 91 7.49 -9.98 -17.24
CA ARG A 91 7.86 -11.05 -18.20
C ARG A 91 6.74 -11.32 -19.21
N GLU A 92 5.48 -11.35 -18.77
CA GLU A 92 4.32 -11.52 -19.65
C GLU A 92 4.18 -10.36 -20.64
N LEU A 93 4.51 -9.14 -20.21
CA LEU A 93 4.48 -7.94 -21.06
C LEU A 93 5.72 -7.79 -21.95
N GLY A 94 6.71 -8.70 -21.85
CA GLY A 94 7.96 -8.62 -22.61
C GLY A 94 8.88 -7.46 -22.18
N ALA A 95 8.75 -7.00 -20.94
CA ALA A 95 9.54 -5.89 -20.41
C ALA A 95 11.03 -6.27 -20.22
N PRO A 96 11.96 -5.31 -20.40
CA PRO A 96 13.39 -5.56 -20.21
C PRO A 96 13.72 -5.94 -18.75
N PRO A 97 14.69 -6.85 -18.54
CA PRO A 97 15.08 -7.33 -17.22
C PRO A 97 15.70 -6.21 -16.39
N ARG A 98 15.32 -6.17 -15.11
CA ARG A 98 15.77 -5.17 -14.12
C ARG A 98 16.93 -5.67 -13.28
N ALA A 99 17.76 -4.74 -12.79
CA ALA A 99 18.78 -5.05 -11.80
C ALA A 99 18.11 -5.38 -10.45
N PRO A 100 18.61 -6.38 -9.70
CA PRO A 100 18.08 -6.70 -8.39
C PRO A 100 18.33 -5.53 -7.42
N ILE A 101 17.30 -5.11 -6.70
CA ILE A 101 17.42 -4.13 -5.63
C ILE A 101 17.62 -4.92 -4.33
N GLY A 102 18.51 -4.45 -3.44
CA GLY A 102 18.66 -5.10 -2.14
C GLY A 102 17.39 -4.96 -1.29
N PHE A 103 16.97 -6.04 -0.63
CA PHE A 103 15.76 -6.10 0.23
C PHE A 103 15.63 -4.92 1.20
N LEU A 104 16.74 -4.48 1.82
CA LEU A 104 16.74 -3.36 2.75
C LEU A 104 16.48 -2.00 2.07
N ALA A 105 17.00 -1.83 0.86
CA ALA A 105 16.75 -0.63 0.05
C ALA A 105 15.30 -0.58 -0.45
N GLU A 106 14.69 -1.74 -0.71
CA GLU A 106 13.26 -1.83 -1.04
C GLU A 106 12.38 -1.45 0.14
N ILE A 107 12.66 -1.97 1.34
CA ILE A 107 11.95 -1.58 2.56
C ILE A 107 12.05 -0.08 2.78
N TRP A 108 13.26 0.48 2.65
CA TRP A 108 13.47 1.92 2.84
C TRP A 108 12.74 2.76 1.79
N HIS A 109 12.78 2.36 0.52
CA HIS A 109 12.08 3.06 -0.56
C HIS A 109 10.56 2.94 -0.44
N GLY A 110 10.03 1.76 -0.09
CA GLY A 110 8.62 1.54 0.16
C GLY A 110 8.11 2.34 1.35
N LEU A 111 8.86 2.35 2.46
CA LEU A 111 8.52 3.14 3.64
C LEU A 111 8.56 4.65 3.34
N LYS A 112 9.57 5.11 2.59
CA LYS A 112 9.67 6.52 2.17
C LYS A 112 8.52 6.91 1.24
N ALA A 113 8.15 6.06 0.28
CA ALA A 113 7.02 6.30 -0.62
C ALA A 113 5.71 6.40 0.17
N GLN A 114 5.47 5.45 1.08
CA GLN A 114 4.30 5.45 1.97
C GLN A 114 4.25 6.70 2.85
N ALA A 115 5.40 7.10 3.44
CA ALA A 115 5.48 8.29 4.27
C ALA A 115 5.18 9.56 3.47
N VAL A 116 5.67 9.67 2.23
CA VAL A 116 5.38 10.81 1.35
C VAL A 116 3.91 10.81 0.95
N ALA A 117 3.36 9.68 0.51
CA ALA A 117 1.94 9.57 0.17
C ALA A 117 1.07 9.95 1.38
N ALA A 118 1.38 9.42 2.56
CA ALA A 118 0.70 9.80 3.80
C ALA A 118 0.84 11.30 4.10
N CYS A 119 2.00 11.91 3.88
CA CYS A 119 2.20 13.34 4.08
C CYS A 119 1.31 14.20 3.16
N PHE A 120 1.01 13.75 1.94
CA PHE A 120 0.11 14.45 1.03
C PHE A 120 -1.38 14.14 1.28
N ILE A 121 -1.72 12.90 1.61
CA ILE A 121 -3.10 12.42 1.74
C ILE A 121 -3.67 12.73 3.14
N ALA A 122 -2.88 12.51 4.19
CA ALA A 122 -3.34 12.65 5.58
C ALA A 122 -3.83 14.06 5.94
N PRO A 123 -3.20 15.17 5.50
CA PRO A 123 -3.72 16.51 5.77
C PRO A 123 -5.08 16.75 5.12
N VAL A 124 -5.29 16.21 3.91
CA VAL A 124 -6.58 16.32 3.20
C VAL A 124 -7.64 15.53 3.96
N LEU A 125 -7.35 14.29 4.34
CA LEU A 125 -8.27 13.46 5.13
C LEU A 125 -8.58 14.09 6.49
N LEU A 126 -7.57 14.64 7.17
CA LEU A 126 -7.74 15.34 8.45
C LEU A 126 -8.64 16.56 8.29
N LEU A 127 -8.46 17.34 7.23
CA LEU A 127 -9.31 18.49 6.94
C LEU A 127 -10.76 18.08 6.69
N LEU A 128 -10.99 17.03 5.88
CA LEU A 128 -12.34 16.50 5.63
C LEU A 128 -12.99 15.97 6.91
N TRP A 129 -12.22 15.30 7.76
CA TRP A 129 -12.68 14.81 9.06
C TRP A 129 -13.06 15.97 9.98
N LEU A 130 -12.24 17.02 10.07
CA LEU A 130 -12.54 18.23 10.84
C LEU A 130 -13.83 18.90 10.33
N ILE A 131 -13.99 19.08 9.01
CA ILE A 131 -15.21 19.65 8.43
C ILE A 131 -16.43 18.81 8.81
N SER A 132 -16.32 17.47 8.74
CA SER A 132 -17.39 16.56 9.11
C SER A 132 -17.74 16.63 10.60
N LEU A 133 -16.77 16.92 11.46
CA LEU A 133 -16.96 17.03 12.91
C LEU A 133 -17.70 18.32 13.30
N PHE A 134 -17.38 19.44 12.66
CA PHE A 134 -18.01 20.74 12.95
C PHE A 134 -19.34 20.95 12.23
N VAL A 135 -19.55 20.29 11.09
CA VAL A 135 -20.76 20.42 10.27
C VAL A 135 -21.36 19.04 10.04
N ALA A 136 -22.21 18.57 10.96
CA ALA A 136 -22.87 17.27 10.87
C ALA A 136 -23.52 16.97 9.49
N PRO A 137 -24.19 17.93 8.80
CA PRO A 137 -24.71 17.71 7.45
C PRO A 137 -23.62 17.51 6.38
N ALA A 138 -22.41 18.03 6.60
CA ALA A 138 -21.31 17.91 5.63
C ALA A 138 -20.79 16.48 5.51
N SER A 139 -21.07 15.60 6.50
CA SER A 139 -20.73 14.17 6.48
C SER A 139 -21.19 13.44 5.22
N VAL A 140 -22.33 13.84 4.65
CA VAL A 140 -22.89 13.27 3.42
C VAL A 140 -21.96 13.48 2.22
N VAL A 141 -21.19 14.58 2.21
CA VAL A 141 -20.26 14.92 1.11
C VAL A 141 -18.81 14.56 1.48
N THR A 142 -18.39 14.81 2.72
CA THR A 142 -17.02 14.54 3.16
C THR A 142 -16.71 13.04 3.22
N THR A 143 -17.70 12.19 3.50
CA THR A 143 -17.50 10.73 3.54
C THR A 143 -17.15 10.15 2.16
N PRO A 144 -17.98 10.33 1.10
CA PRO A 144 -17.63 9.84 -0.23
C PRO A 144 -16.37 10.53 -0.79
N LEU A 145 -16.14 11.81 -0.45
CA LEU A 145 -14.94 12.51 -0.88
C LEU A 145 -13.67 11.96 -0.21
N SER A 146 -13.72 11.65 1.09
CA SER A 146 -12.59 11.01 1.80
C SER A 146 -12.25 9.66 1.20
N PHE A 147 -13.28 8.90 0.82
CA PHE A 147 -13.12 7.61 0.16
C PHE A 147 -12.45 7.77 -1.22
N PHE A 148 -12.89 8.76 -2.00
CA PHE A 148 -12.28 9.08 -3.29
C PHE A 148 -10.81 9.52 -3.15
N VAL A 149 -10.50 10.39 -2.20
CA VAL A 149 -9.13 10.81 -1.89
C VAL A 149 -8.26 9.62 -1.48
N THR A 150 -8.81 8.71 -0.67
CA THR A 150 -8.11 7.48 -0.26
C THR A 150 -7.85 6.56 -1.47
N GLY A 151 -8.83 6.39 -2.36
CA GLY A 151 -8.69 5.60 -3.59
C GLY A 151 -7.65 6.17 -4.56
N LEU A 152 -7.60 7.50 -4.72
CA LEU A 152 -6.55 8.18 -5.49
C LEU A 152 -5.17 7.98 -4.86
N GLY A 153 -5.08 8.06 -3.54
CA GLY A 153 -3.85 7.80 -2.79
C GLY A 153 -3.37 6.35 -2.95
N LEU A 154 -4.30 5.40 -2.91
CA LEU A 154 -3.99 3.99 -3.16
C LEU A 154 -3.51 3.77 -4.59
N ALA A 155 -4.20 4.37 -5.57
CA ALA A 155 -3.75 4.33 -6.96
C ALA A 155 -2.32 4.87 -7.09
N TRP A 156 -2.04 6.03 -6.51
CA TRP A 156 -0.69 6.59 -6.49
C TRP A 156 0.35 5.58 -6.00
N ASN A 157 0.09 4.95 -4.84
CA ASN A 157 0.99 3.94 -4.28
C ASN A 157 1.18 2.73 -5.21
N LEU A 158 0.12 2.29 -5.89
CA LEU A 158 0.18 1.17 -6.83
C LEU A 158 0.97 1.52 -8.10
N PHE A 159 0.85 2.75 -8.62
CA PHE A 159 1.66 3.24 -9.75
C PHE A 159 3.12 3.48 -9.37
N ASP A 160 3.38 3.94 -8.15
CA ASP A 160 4.74 4.19 -7.65
C ASP A 160 5.55 2.89 -7.46
N TYR A 161 4.87 1.79 -7.13
CA TYR A 161 5.50 0.50 -6.85
C TYR A 161 6.37 -0.06 -8.01
N PRO A 162 5.86 -0.26 -9.25
CA PRO A 162 6.67 -0.77 -10.36
C PRO A 162 7.79 0.19 -10.77
N LEU A 163 7.57 1.51 -10.66
CA LEU A 163 8.60 2.51 -10.93
C LEU A 163 9.71 2.50 -9.86
N THR A 164 9.35 2.20 -8.61
CA THR A 164 10.30 2.01 -7.51
C THR A 164 11.19 0.80 -7.72
N LEU A 165 10.59 -0.30 -8.17
CA LEU A 165 11.31 -1.53 -8.49
C LEU A 165 12.30 -1.38 -9.65
N ARG A 166 12.23 -0.28 -10.40
CA ARG A 166 13.19 0.09 -11.46
C ARG A 166 14.18 1.18 -11.03
N GLY A 167 14.18 1.56 -9.76
CA GLY A 167 15.11 2.57 -9.23
C GLY A 167 14.83 4.00 -9.72
N VAL A 168 13.65 4.26 -10.31
CA VAL A 168 13.28 5.60 -10.79
C VAL A 168 13.28 6.57 -9.61
N GLY A 169 13.86 7.77 -9.75
CA GLY A 169 13.84 8.77 -8.69
C GLY A 169 12.45 9.37 -8.45
N MET A 170 12.13 9.74 -7.20
CA MET A 170 10.81 10.28 -6.79
C MET A 170 10.30 11.42 -7.70
N ARG A 171 11.18 12.35 -8.09
CA ARG A 171 10.81 13.48 -8.97
C ARG A 171 10.33 13.02 -10.35
N ALA A 172 10.99 12.02 -10.94
CA ALA A 172 10.63 11.49 -12.25
C ALA A 172 9.31 10.72 -12.19
N ARG A 173 9.07 9.97 -11.11
CA ARG A 173 7.77 9.32 -10.86
C ARG A 173 6.66 10.33 -10.73
N LEU A 174 6.91 11.43 -9.99
CA LEU A 174 5.94 12.49 -9.83
C LEU A 174 5.56 13.10 -11.18
N ALA A 175 6.57 13.45 -11.97
CA ALA A 175 6.37 14.01 -13.31
C ALA A 175 5.60 13.05 -14.23
N PHE A 176 5.91 11.75 -14.18
CA PHE A 176 5.23 10.73 -14.98
C PHE A 176 3.74 10.64 -14.65
N VAL A 177 3.39 10.58 -13.36
CA VAL A 177 1.98 10.52 -12.93
C VAL A 177 1.26 11.83 -13.24
N TRP A 178 1.91 12.98 -13.04
CA TRP A 178 1.33 14.28 -13.38
C TRP A 178 1.02 14.43 -14.87
N ARG A 179 1.88 13.90 -15.74
CA ARG A 179 1.63 13.87 -17.19
C ARG A 179 0.46 12.96 -17.57
N HIS A 180 0.28 11.85 -16.85
CA HIS A 180 -0.80 10.88 -17.08
C HIS A 180 -1.94 10.98 -16.06
N LYS A 181 -2.19 12.17 -15.52
CA LYS A 181 -3.15 12.40 -14.42
C LYS A 181 -4.55 11.86 -14.72
N ALA A 182 -5.01 11.95 -15.97
CA ALA A 182 -6.34 11.46 -16.37
C ALA A 182 -6.44 9.93 -16.20
N SER A 183 -5.42 9.20 -16.64
CA SER A 183 -5.34 7.74 -16.50
C SER A 183 -5.20 7.32 -15.04
N THR A 184 -4.39 8.03 -14.26
CA THR A 184 -4.23 7.75 -12.82
C THR A 184 -5.51 8.01 -12.04
N VAL A 185 -6.22 9.10 -12.34
CA VAL A 185 -7.51 9.41 -11.71
C VAL A 185 -8.58 8.38 -12.11
N GLY A 186 -8.64 7.99 -13.40
CA GLY A 186 -9.56 6.96 -13.87
C GLY A 186 -9.32 5.61 -13.20
N PHE A 187 -8.05 5.20 -13.08
CA PHE A 187 -7.66 3.98 -12.37
C PHE A 187 -8.04 4.07 -10.88
N GLY A 188 -7.73 5.18 -10.22
CA GLY A 188 -8.06 5.37 -8.80
C GLY A 188 -9.56 5.40 -8.53
N LEU A 189 -10.36 5.97 -9.44
CA LEU A 189 -11.82 5.94 -9.34
C LEU A 189 -12.35 4.51 -9.50
N ALA A 190 -11.84 3.75 -10.48
CA ALA A 190 -12.22 2.35 -10.67
C ALA A 190 -11.84 1.50 -9.45
N PHE A 191 -10.64 1.70 -8.89
CA PHE A 191 -10.18 1.04 -7.68
C PHE A 191 -11.00 1.41 -6.45
N ALA A 192 -11.34 2.69 -6.28
CA ALA A 192 -12.22 3.14 -5.21
C ALA A 192 -13.58 2.44 -5.28
N LEU A 193 -14.21 2.40 -6.46
CA LEU A 193 -15.48 1.69 -6.66
C LEU A 193 -15.37 0.20 -6.32
N LEU A 194 -14.28 -0.45 -6.70
CA LEU A 194 -14.03 -1.86 -6.39
C LEU A 194 -13.85 -2.10 -4.89
N PHE A 195 -13.24 -1.15 -4.18
CA PHE A 195 -13.03 -1.18 -2.74
C PHE A 195 -14.33 -1.14 -1.94
N TRP A 196 -15.42 -0.65 -2.54
CA TRP A 196 -16.75 -0.67 -1.90
C TRP A 196 -17.26 -2.11 -1.71
N VAL A 197 -16.78 -3.06 -2.49
CA VAL A 197 -17.19 -4.46 -2.36
C VAL A 197 -16.24 -5.16 -1.37
N PRO A 198 -16.69 -5.48 -0.14
CA PRO A 198 -15.81 -5.94 0.94
C PRO A 198 -15.07 -7.24 0.62
N CYS A 199 -15.68 -8.12 -0.19
CA CYS A 199 -15.07 -9.38 -0.60
C CYS A 199 -13.81 -9.19 -1.47
N PHE A 200 -13.67 -8.08 -2.19
CA PHE A 200 -12.50 -7.83 -3.05
C PHE A 200 -11.32 -7.21 -2.31
N ASN A 201 -11.53 -6.71 -1.08
CA ASN A 201 -10.53 -5.89 -0.38
C ASN A 201 -9.19 -6.62 -0.15
N VAL A 202 -9.25 -7.91 0.19
CA VAL A 202 -8.04 -8.74 0.44
C VAL A 202 -7.22 -8.96 -0.84
N LEU A 203 -7.89 -9.12 -1.98
CA LEU A 203 -7.25 -9.36 -3.28
C LEU A 203 -6.89 -8.06 -4.00
N LEU A 204 -7.34 -6.91 -3.50
CA LEU A 204 -7.25 -5.63 -4.18
C LEU A 204 -5.81 -5.13 -4.29
N LEU A 205 -4.96 -5.39 -3.28
CA LEU A 205 -3.54 -5.06 -3.34
C LEU A 205 -2.79 -5.80 -4.46
N PRO A 206 -2.76 -7.15 -4.51
CA PRO A 206 -2.02 -7.86 -5.55
C PRO A 206 -2.63 -7.65 -6.94
N VAL A 207 -3.96 -7.62 -7.06
CA VAL A 207 -4.64 -7.27 -8.32
C VAL A 207 -4.26 -5.85 -8.75
N GLY A 208 -4.20 -4.91 -7.81
CA GLY A 208 -3.82 -3.53 -8.06
C GLY A 208 -2.39 -3.37 -8.52
N VAL A 209 -1.45 -4.13 -7.94
CA VAL A 209 -0.05 -4.09 -8.37
C VAL A 209 0.09 -4.62 -9.79
N ILE A 210 -0.59 -5.72 -10.13
CA ILE A 210 -0.60 -6.28 -11.48
C ILE A 210 -1.21 -5.28 -12.48
N ALA A 211 -2.40 -4.76 -12.17
CA ALA A 211 -3.12 -3.84 -13.04
C ALA A 211 -2.36 -2.51 -13.20
N ALA A 212 -1.77 -1.97 -12.14
CA ALA A 212 -0.96 -0.77 -12.21
C ALA A 212 0.31 -1.00 -13.04
N THR A 213 0.97 -2.15 -12.90
CA THR A 213 2.13 -2.52 -13.73
C THR A 213 1.75 -2.52 -15.21
N GLU A 214 0.63 -3.17 -15.57
CA GLU A 214 0.14 -3.18 -16.94
C GLU A 214 -0.17 -1.77 -17.47
N VAL A 215 -0.87 -0.95 -16.69
CA VAL A 215 -1.20 0.42 -17.09
C VAL A 215 0.06 1.26 -17.24
N VAL A 216 1.03 1.14 -16.34
CA VAL A 216 2.33 1.84 -16.44
C VAL A 216 3.02 1.50 -17.76
N TRP A 217 3.10 0.22 -18.12
CA TRP A 217 3.73 -0.21 -19.38
C TRP A 217 2.97 0.27 -20.62
N ARG A 218 1.64 0.23 -20.60
CA ARG A 218 0.81 0.78 -21.69
C ARG A 218 1.03 2.29 -21.84
N LEU A 219 1.10 3.02 -20.74
CA LEU A 219 1.35 4.46 -20.75
C LEU A 219 2.75 4.77 -21.28
N LEU A 220 3.78 4.04 -20.83
CA LEU A 220 5.16 4.15 -21.33
C LEU A 220 5.26 3.87 -22.84
N ALA A 221 4.50 2.91 -23.36
CA ALA A 221 4.47 2.61 -24.79
C ALA A 221 3.83 3.75 -25.62
N SER A 222 2.88 4.49 -25.03
CA SER A 222 2.24 5.65 -25.67
C SER A 222 2.94 6.99 -25.38
N ASP A 223 3.99 6.98 -24.56
CA ASP A 223 4.64 8.17 -24.04
C ASP A 223 5.61 8.77 -25.08
N PRO A 224 5.58 10.10 -25.33
CA PRO A 224 6.55 10.76 -26.20
C PRO A 224 8.02 10.59 -25.76
N LEU A 225 8.28 10.41 -24.46
CA LEU A 225 9.64 10.16 -23.93
C LEU A 225 10.02 8.67 -23.95
N GLY A 226 9.07 7.79 -24.30
CA GLY A 226 9.25 6.33 -24.30
C GLY A 226 9.81 5.79 -22.99
N THR A 227 10.63 4.75 -23.10
CA THR A 227 11.32 4.08 -21.97
C THR A 227 12.72 4.64 -21.72
N ASN A 228 13.16 5.65 -22.47
CA ASN A 228 14.56 6.14 -22.49
C ASN A 228 14.99 6.83 -21.20
N TRP A 229 14.06 7.27 -20.36
CA TRP A 229 14.34 7.87 -19.06
C TRP A 229 14.30 6.84 -17.92
N LEU A 230 13.98 5.58 -18.21
CA LEU A 230 13.99 4.50 -17.22
C LEU A 230 15.44 4.06 -16.96
N PRO A 231 15.87 4.03 -15.68
CA PRO A 231 17.17 3.48 -15.31
C PRO A 231 17.32 2.04 -15.80
N GLY A 232 18.48 1.70 -16.36
CA GLY A 232 18.80 0.37 -16.89
C GLY A 232 18.24 0.06 -18.30
N VAL A 233 17.35 0.88 -18.85
CA VAL A 233 16.92 0.81 -20.26
C VAL A 233 17.77 1.74 -21.13
N ALA A 234 17.97 2.98 -20.66
CA ALA A 234 18.78 4.00 -21.35
C ALA A 234 20.24 3.54 -21.60
N GLU A 235 20.87 2.96 -20.57
CA GLU A 235 22.23 2.43 -20.67
C GLU A 235 22.35 1.26 -21.66
N ARG A 236 21.24 0.54 -21.89
CA ARG A 236 21.21 -0.62 -22.79
C ARG A 236 21.02 -0.21 -24.25
N THR A 237 20.24 0.84 -24.53
CA THR A 237 20.14 1.42 -25.88
C THR A 237 21.46 2.05 -26.31
N ASP A 238 22.11 2.82 -25.43
CA ASP A 238 23.39 3.46 -25.74
C ASP A 238 24.52 2.42 -25.95
N SER A 239 24.51 1.31 -25.21
CA SER A 239 25.49 0.22 -25.39
C SER A 239 25.19 -0.70 -26.56
N ALA A 240 23.92 -0.96 -26.90
CA ALA A 240 23.52 -1.72 -28.08
C ALA A 240 23.83 -0.97 -29.39
N ASP A 241 23.61 0.35 -29.40
CA ASP A 241 23.98 1.20 -30.54
C ASP A 241 25.50 1.38 -30.65
N ALA A 242 26.22 1.33 -29.53
CA ALA A 242 27.70 1.38 -29.50
C ALA A 242 28.37 0.03 -29.85
N ASN A 243 27.66 -1.10 -29.77
CA ASN A 243 28.22 -2.42 -30.11
C ASN A 243 27.17 -3.37 -30.73
N PRO A 244 27.00 -3.35 -32.06
CA PRO A 244 26.05 -4.22 -32.77
C PRO A 244 26.35 -5.73 -32.71
N GLN A 245 27.45 -6.16 -32.08
CA GLN A 245 27.95 -7.54 -32.14
C GLN A 245 27.98 -8.30 -30.79
N ALA A 246 27.39 -7.77 -29.71
CA ALA A 246 27.36 -8.50 -28.44
C ALA A 246 26.33 -9.66 -28.49
N PRO A 247 26.73 -10.94 -28.34
CA PRO A 247 25.81 -12.07 -28.44
C PRO A 247 24.82 -12.10 -27.27
N ALA A 248 23.55 -12.39 -27.58
CA ALA A 248 22.49 -12.62 -26.62
C ALA A 248 22.86 -13.79 -25.69
N GLN A 249 23.23 -13.49 -24.44
CA GLN A 249 23.43 -14.52 -23.43
C GLN A 249 22.08 -14.85 -22.79
N LEU A 250 21.68 -16.11 -23.03
CA LEU A 250 20.49 -16.80 -22.52
C LEU A 250 20.50 -16.94 -20.99
#